data_AF-A0A271LFB2-F1
#
_entry.id   AF-A0A271LFB2-F1
#
_cell.length_a   1.000
_cell.length_b   1.000
_cell.length_c   1.000
_cell.angle_alpha   90.00
_cell.angle_beta   90.00
_cell.angle_gamma   90.00
#
_symmetry.space_group_name_H-M   'P 1'
#
loop_
_entity.id
_entity.type
_entity.pdbx_description
1 polymer ?
#
loop_
_entity_poly.entity_id
_entity_poly.type
_entity_poly.pdbx_seq_one_letter_code
_entity_poly.pdbx_strand_id
1 'polypeptide(L)'
;MSNTGIKYRPIAWAALAVLLAAGAAQSAASLKDTRPALPSDTRTAEQLFADAPDGVDPVVTGPVSAAFKQRQEAANCDSAVWPKIPTVCYPD
;
A
#
# COMPACT_ATOMS: atom_id res chain seq x y z
N MET A 1 -17.50 -50.96 -8.54
CA MET A 1 -16.95 -49.61 -8.85
C MET A 1 -17.98 -48.57 -8.45
N SER A 2 -17.84 -47.96 -7.27
CA SER A 2 -18.78 -46.94 -6.78
C SER A 2 -18.49 -45.60 -7.44
N ASN A 3 -19.41 -45.14 -8.28
CA ASN A 3 -19.30 -43.89 -9.03
C ASN A 3 -19.99 -42.75 -8.26
N THR A 4 -19.35 -42.32 -7.16
CA THR A 4 -19.84 -41.27 -6.24
C THR A 4 -19.08 -39.94 -6.40
N GLY A 5 -18.48 -39.67 -7.56
CA GLY A 5 -17.55 -38.55 -7.75
C GLY A 5 -18.12 -37.25 -8.34
N ILE A 6 -19.39 -37.20 -8.78
CA ILE A 6 -19.85 -36.13 -9.69
C ILE A 6 -20.87 -35.16 -9.08
N LYS A 7 -21.61 -35.56 -8.03
CA LYS A 7 -22.74 -34.77 -7.50
C LYS A 7 -22.38 -33.65 -6.51
N TYR A 8 -21.15 -33.64 -5.98
CA TYR A 8 -20.73 -32.65 -4.97
C TYR A 8 -19.99 -31.43 -5.55
N ARG A 9 -19.65 -31.44 -6.84
CA ARG A 9 -18.89 -30.35 -7.48
C ARG A 9 -19.61 -28.99 -7.51
N PRO A 10 -20.91 -28.85 -7.82
CA PRO A 10 -21.50 -27.52 -8.00
C PRO A 10 -21.72 -26.76 -6.68
N ILE A 11 -21.89 -27.47 -5.57
CA ILE A 11 -22.13 -26.87 -4.25
C ILE A 11 -20.85 -26.25 -3.68
N ALA A 12 -19.70 -26.89 -3.91
CA ALA A 12 -18.41 -26.39 -3.47
C ALA A 12 -18.04 -25.05 -4.13
N TRP A 13 -18.38 -24.86 -5.41
CA TRP A 13 -18.14 -23.59 -6.12
C TRP A 13 -19.06 -22.47 -5.65
N ALA A 14 -20.33 -22.78 -5.36
CA ALA A 14 -21.27 -21.78 -4.86
C ALA A 14 -20.85 -21.23 -3.49
N ALA A 15 -20.40 -22.10 -2.58
CA ALA A 15 -19.88 -21.69 -1.28
C ALA A 15 -18.60 -20.84 -1.41
N LEU A 16 -17.70 -21.20 -2.34
CA LEU A 16 -16.49 -20.44 -2.60
C LEU A 16 -16.79 -19.05 -3.19
N ALA A 17 -17.77 -18.93 -4.10
CA ALA A 17 -18.17 -17.64 -4.66
C ALA A 17 -18.76 -16.69 -3.60
N VAL A 18 -19.53 -17.22 -2.65
CA VAL A 18 -20.07 -16.44 -1.52
C VAL A 18 -18.94 -16.00 -0.57
N LEU A 19 -17.97 -16.88 -0.28
CA LEU A 19 -16.79 -16.53 0.52
C LEU A 19 -15.89 -15.48 -0.16
N LEU A 20 -15.72 -15.57 -1.48
CA LEU A 20 -14.95 -14.58 -2.25
C LEU A 20 -15.64 -13.20 -2.28
N ALA A 21 -16.97 -13.17 -2.45
CA ALA A 21 -17.75 -11.93 -2.42
C ALA A 21 -17.72 -11.25 -1.03
N ALA A 22 -17.74 -12.04 0.05
CA ALA A 22 -17.57 -11.52 1.42
C ALA A 22 -16.09 -11.16 1.74
N GLY A 23 -15.12 -11.79 1.07
CA GLY A 23 -13.69 -11.55 1.19
C GLY A 23 -13.21 -10.22 0.58
N ALA A 24 -13.85 -9.79 -0.52
CA ALA A 24 -13.44 -8.58 -1.25
C ALA A 24 -13.56 -7.29 -0.42
N ALA A 25 -14.54 -7.19 0.48
CA ALA A 25 -14.70 -6.02 1.35
C ALA A 25 -13.59 -5.90 2.41
N GLN A 26 -12.96 -7.02 2.78
CA GLN A 26 -11.92 -7.08 3.82
C GLN A 26 -10.57 -6.59 3.29
N SER A 27 -10.34 -6.69 1.97
CA SER A 27 -9.09 -6.23 1.35
C SER A 27 -8.96 -4.70 1.38
N ALA A 28 -10.08 -3.95 1.46
CA ALA A 28 -10.06 -2.51 1.70
C ALA A 28 -10.00 -2.16 3.20
N ALA A 29 -10.42 -3.07 4.08
CA ALA A 29 -10.40 -2.86 5.53
C ALA A 29 -9.00 -3.09 6.15
N SER A 30 -8.09 -3.80 5.47
CA SER A 30 -6.67 -3.84 5.84
C SER A 30 -5.92 -2.53 5.51
N LEU A 31 -6.62 -1.51 4.99
CA LEU A 31 -6.12 -0.13 4.97
C LEU A 31 -6.28 0.57 6.32
N LYS A 32 -7.09 0.00 7.22
CA LYS A 32 -7.18 0.43 8.62
C LYS A 32 -6.07 -0.22 9.44
N ASP A 33 -4.87 -0.19 8.88
CA ASP A 33 -3.65 -0.32 9.64
C ASP A 33 -3.72 0.82 10.66
N THR A 34 -3.98 0.45 11.91
CA THR A 34 -3.85 1.34 13.06
C THR A 34 -2.35 1.53 13.32
N ARG A 35 -1.59 1.88 12.28
CA ARG A 35 -0.49 2.80 12.49
C ARG A 35 -1.18 4.11 12.87
N PRO A 36 -0.82 4.72 14.01
CA PRO A 36 -1.10 6.14 14.19
C PRO A 36 -0.77 6.81 12.86
N ALA A 37 -1.70 7.60 12.29
CA ALA A 37 -1.34 8.47 11.19
C ALA A 37 -0.09 9.19 11.69
N LEU A 38 1.08 8.81 11.15
CA LEU A 38 2.34 9.36 11.61
C LEU A 38 2.13 10.87 11.46
N PRO A 39 2.29 11.66 12.54
CA PRO A 39 1.99 13.07 12.49
C PRO A 39 2.66 13.60 11.23
N SER A 40 1.86 14.10 10.28
CA SER A 40 2.37 14.58 9.00
C SER A 40 3.48 15.54 9.38
N ASP A 41 4.73 15.15 9.15
CA ASP A 41 5.85 15.98 9.57
C ASP A 41 5.65 17.30 8.84
N THR A 42 5.36 18.35 9.61
CA THR A 42 4.97 19.65 9.06
C THR A 42 6.16 20.34 8.42
N ARG A 43 7.36 19.78 8.64
CA ARG A 43 8.59 20.18 7.99
C ARG A 43 8.57 19.82 6.50
N THR A 44 9.14 20.71 5.71
CA THR A 44 9.45 20.49 4.30
C THR A 44 10.62 19.51 4.15
N ALA A 45 10.82 18.96 2.94
CA ALA A 45 11.97 18.12 2.67
C ALA A 45 13.30 18.87 2.89
N GLU A 46 13.38 20.16 2.57
CA GLU A 46 14.55 21.00 2.89
C GLU A 46 14.88 21.00 4.39
N GLN A 47 13.84 21.07 5.23
CA GLN A 47 14.02 21.13 6.69
C GLN A 47 14.38 19.79 7.29
N LEU A 48 13.97 18.69 6.64
CA LEU A 48 14.35 17.33 7.05
C LEU A 48 15.79 17.00 6.67
N PHE A 49 16.23 17.44 5.49
CA PHE A 49 17.56 17.17 4.94
C PHE A 49 18.37 18.46 4.78
N ALA A 50 18.46 19.25 5.85
CA ALA A 50 19.13 20.55 5.85
C ALA A 50 20.64 20.48 5.60
N ASP A 51 21.24 19.30 5.76
CA ASP A 51 22.64 18.97 5.47
C ASP A 51 22.88 18.57 4.01
N ALA A 52 21.81 18.40 3.21
CA ALA A 52 21.87 18.03 1.80
C ALA A 52 21.42 19.22 0.91
N PRO A 53 22.33 20.16 0.56
CA PRO A 53 21.97 21.32 -0.25
C PRO A 53 21.50 20.93 -1.67
N ASP A 54 22.04 19.84 -2.22
CA ASP A 54 21.67 19.28 -3.52
C ASP A 54 20.45 18.35 -3.44
N GLY A 55 19.94 18.09 -2.23
CA GLY A 55 18.75 17.30 -1.97
C GLY A 55 18.96 15.80 -1.85
N VAL A 56 17.85 15.13 -1.51
CA VAL A 56 17.76 13.67 -1.37
C VAL A 56 16.67 13.16 -2.29
N ASP A 57 16.96 12.12 -3.06
CA ASP A 57 15.98 11.45 -3.92
C ASP A 57 15.09 10.52 -3.07
N PRO A 58 13.75 10.63 -3.12
CA PRO A 58 12.84 9.72 -2.43
C PRO A 58 12.80 8.29 -3.01
N VAL A 59 13.55 7.98 -4.07
CA VAL A 59 13.66 6.62 -4.63
C VAL A 59 14.25 5.65 -3.61
N VAL A 60 13.46 4.63 -3.26
CA VAL A 60 13.89 3.55 -2.36
C VAL A 60 14.39 2.36 -3.17
N THR A 61 15.65 1.97 -2.97
CA THR A 61 16.28 0.83 -3.66
C THR A 61 15.97 -0.54 -3.04
N GLY A 62 15.38 -0.56 -1.84
CA GLY A 62 14.97 -1.77 -1.11
C GLY A 62 13.49 -2.13 -1.24
N PRO A 63 13.06 -3.31 -0.75
CA PRO A 63 11.66 -3.67 -0.72
C PRO A 63 10.87 -2.73 0.19
N VAL A 64 9.78 -2.18 -0.34
CA VAL A 64 8.84 -1.36 0.43
C VAL A 64 7.46 -2.01 0.49
N SER A 65 6.72 -1.71 1.56
CA SER A 65 5.35 -2.18 1.73
C SER A 65 4.42 -1.66 0.63
N ALA A 66 3.35 -2.40 0.32
CA ALA A 66 2.33 -1.95 -0.64
C ALA A 66 1.66 -0.64 -0.22
N ALA A 67 1.42 -0.45 1.09
CA ALA A 67 0.84 0.77 1.63
C ALA A 67 1.76 2.00 1.41
N PHE A 68 3.08 1.82 1.45
CA PHE A 68 4.01 2.92 1.15
C PHE A 68 3.99 3.28 -0.33
N LYS A 69 4.00 2.29 -1.23
CA LYS A 69 3.87 2.52 -2.68
C LYS A 69 2.60 3.30 -3.02
N GLN A 70 1.47 2.91 -2.41
CA GLN A 70 0.20 3.60 -2.60
C GLN A 70 0.26 5.07 -2.14
N ARG A 71 0.96 5.38 -1.04
CA ARG A 71 1.16 6.76 -0.60
C ARG A 71 2.05 7.55 -1.57
N GLN A 72 3.10 6.92 -2.10
CA GLN A 72 3.98 7.56 -3.06
C GLN A 72 3.24 7.93 -4.35
N GLU A 73 2.42 7.00 -4.86
CA GLU A 73 1.56 7.24 -6.03
C GLU A 73 0.54 8.34 -5.77
N ALA A 74 -0.15 8.32 -4.62
CA ALA A 74 -1.13 9.33 -4.25
C ALA A 74 -0.52 10.75 -4.11
N ALA A 75 0.78 10.82 -3.81
CA ALA A 75 1.52 12.07 -3.68
C ALA A 75 2.31 12.47 -4.95
N ASN A 76 2.23 11.69 -6.04
CA ASN A 76 2.97 11.90 -7.29
C ASN A 76 4.49 12.01 -7.08
N CYS A 77 5.04 11.17 -6.19
CA CYS A 77 6.45 11.21 -5.80
C CYS A 77 7.42 10.94 -6.96
N ASP A 78 6.98 10.26 -8.01
CA ASP A 78 7.75 9.99 -9.23
C ASP A 78 8.06 11.27 -10.03
N SER A 79 7.23 12.29 -9.90
CA SER A 79 7.36 13.58 -10.59
C SER A 79 7.87 14.69 -9.67
N ALA A 80 8.03 14.41 -8.38
CA ALA A 80 8.45 15.39 -7.39
C ALA A 80 9.92 15.76 -7.60
N VAL A 81 10.23 17.06 -7.55
CA VAL A 81 11.59 17.57 -7.77
C VAL A 81 12.04 18.33 -6.54
N TRP A 82 13.29 18.10 -6.13
CA TRP A 82 13.88 18.81 -5.02
C TRP A 82 13.79 20.35 -5.23
N PRO A 83 13.39 21.11 -4.21
CA PRO A 83 13.13 20.64 -2.87
C PRO A 83 11.63 20.42 -2.53
N LYS A 84 10.75 20.58 -3.52
CA LYS A 84 9.30 20.48 -3.37
C LYS A 84 8.82 19.02 -3.37
N ILE A 85 9.53 18.17 -2.65
CA ILE A 85 9.20 16.75 -2.51
C ILE A 85 8.34 16.59 -1.24
N PRO A 86 7.11 16.07 -1.36
CA PRO A 86 6.30 15.78 -0.18
C PRO A 86 7.03 14.83 0.77
N THR A 87 6.97 15.09 2.07
CA THR A 87 7.68 14.26 3.07
C THR A 87 7.21 12.81 3.09
N VAL A 88 5.95 12.57 2.71
CA VAL A 88 5.39 11.22 2.54
C VAL A 88 6.08 10.38 1.45
N CYS A 89 6.88 11.01 0.58
CA CYS A 89 7.67 10.31 -0.43
C CYS A 89 8.87 9.57 0.16
N TYR A 90 9.30 9.95 1.37
CA TYR A 90 10.40 9.30 2.08
C TYR A 90 9.86 8.20 3.00
N PRO A 91 10.56 7.07 3.10
CA PRO A 91 10.26 6.08 4.12
C PRO A 91 10.56 6.65 5.51
N ASP A 92 9.81 6.19 6.52
CA ASP A 92 10.05 6.49 7.94
C ASP A 92 11.36 5.85 8.44
#